data_AF-A0A537BRY0-F1
#
_entry.id   AF-A0A537BRY0-F1
#
_cell.length_a   1.000
_cell.length_b   1.000
_cell.length_c   1.000
_cell.angle_alpha   90.00
_cell.angle_beta   90.00
_cell.angle_gamma   90.00
#
_symmetry.space_group_name_H-M   'P 1'
#
loop_
_entity.id
_entity.type
_entity.pdbx_description
1 polymer ?
#
loop_
_entity_poly.entity_id
_entity_poly.type
_entity_poly.pdbx_seq_one_letter_code
_entity_poly.pdbx_strand_id
1 'polypeptide(L)' 'MKIVRQSVVLPAAAEELYAMYLSPRRHAAITGRPVKIGAKPDAKFRAFNGALSGRMLFTVPRRLI' A
#
# COMPACT_ATOMS: atom_id res chain seq x y z
N MET A 1 -18.63 -5.61 -12.24
CA MET A 1 -17.42 -5.06 -11.58
C MET A 1 -16.99 -3.81 -12.36
N LYS A 2 -16.73 -2.69 -11.69
CA LYS A 2 -16.23 -1.46 -12.35
C LYS A 2 -14.77 -1.27 -12.01
N ILE A 3 -13.96 -0.92 -13.01
CA ILE A 3 -12.52 -0.69 -12.84
C ILE A 3 -12.32 0.72 -12.28
N VAL A 4 -11.56 0.83 -11.19
CA VAL A 4 -11.10 2.12 -10.66
C VAL A 4 -9.73 2.43 -11.28
N ARG A 5 -9.61 3.56 -11.98
CA ARG A 5 -8.36 4.00 -12.61
C ARG A 5 -8.02 5.43 -12.17
N GLN A 6 -6.84 5.60 -11.58
CA GLN A 6 -6.29 6.89 -11.15
C GLN A 6 -4.80 6.92 -11.44
N SER A 7 -4.25 8.11 -11.71
CA SER A 7 -2.83 8.33 -11.96
C SER A 7 -2.39 9.66 -11.40
N VAL A 8 -1.22 9.68 -10.76
CA VAL A 8 -0.57 10.88 -10.21
C VAL A 8 0.93 10.78 -10.44
N VAL A 9 1.60 11.93 -10.56
CA VAL A 9 3.07 12.01 -10.57
C VAL A 9 3.50 12.68 -9.28
N LEU A 10 4.40 12.02 -8.54
CA LEU A 10 4.91 12.51 -7.28
C LEU A 10 6.42 12.79 -7.42
N PRO A 11 6.94 13.90 -6.86
CA PRO A 11 8.37 14.22 -6.90
C PRO A 11 9.14 13.38 -5.86
N ALA A 12 9.15 12.06 -6.04
CA ALA A 12 9.82 11.12 -5.16
C ALA A 12 10.39 9.94 -5.96
N ALA A 13 11.47 9.33 -5.44
CA ALA A 13 12.02 8.11 -6.02
C ALA A 13 11.01 6.95 -5.91
N ALA A 14 11.00 6.07 -6.92
CA ALA A 14 10.11 4.90 -6.93
C ALA A 14 10.28 3.98 -5.71
N GLU A 15 11.49 3.92 -5.15
CA GLU A 15 11.80 3.17 -3.93
C GLU A 15 11.09 3.73 -2.70
N GLU A 16 11.09 5.05 -2.53
CA GLU A 16 10.40 5.70 -1.42
C GLU A 16 8.89 5.51 -1.53
N LEU A 17 8.33 5.62 -2.74
CA LEU A 17 6.92 5.37 -3.00
C LEU A 17 6.55 3.92 -2.69
N TYR A 18 7.36 2.96 -3.14
CA TYR A 18 7.15 1.55 -2.86
C TYR A 18 7.21 1.23 -1.35
N ALA A 19 8.21 1.76 -0.65
CA ALA A 19 8.36 1.60 0.80
C ALA A 19 7.20 2.24 1.59
N MET A 20 6.65 3.35 1.10
CA MET A 20 5.52 4.04 1.69
C MET A 20 4.23 3.20 1.68
N TYR A 21 4.04 2.32 0.69
CA TYR A 21 2.91 1.38 0.68
C TYR A 21 3.12 0.14 1.55
N LEU A 22 4.35 -0.39 1.64
CA LEU A 22 4.60 -1.67 2.34
C LEU A 22 5.06 -1.55 3.79
N SER A 23 5.51 -0.37 4.23
CA SER A 23 5.87 -0.13 5.63
C SER A 23 4.66 0.35 6.43
N PRO A 24 4.16 -0.41 7.43
CA PRO A 24 3.02 0.02 8.24
C PRO A 24 3.26 1.37 8.93
N ARG A 25 4.50 1.63 9.37
CA ARG A 25 4.88 2.89 10.02
C ARG A 25 4.83 4.07 9.04
N ARG A 26 5.43 3.94 7.86
CA ARG A 26 5.43 5.02 6.84
C ARG A 26 4.03 5.24 6.29
N HIS A 27 3.29 4.16 6.04
CA HIS A 27 1.91 4.24 5.54
C HIS A 27 0.96 4.88 6.55
N ALA A 28 1.13 4.58 7.85
CA ALA A 28 0.35 5.24 8.89
C ALA A 28 0.63 6.75 8.98
N ALA A 29 1.89 7.17 8.77
CA ALA A 29 2.26 8.59 8.80
C ALA A 29 1.55 9.41 7.71
N ILE A 30 1.34 8.84 6.52
CA ILE A 30 0.67 9.54 5.40
C ILE A 30 -0.87 9.45 5.46
N THR A 31 -1.42 8.38 6.04
CA THR A 31 -2.88 8.18 6.13
C THR A 31 -3.49 8.63 7.45
N GLY A 32 -2.64 8.99 8.43
CA GLY A 32 -3.04 9.45 9.76
C GLY A 32 -3.63 8.36 10.66
N ARG A 33 -3.55 7.08 10.28
CA ARG A 33 -4.15 5.97 11.03
C ARG A 33 -3.27 4.72 11.02
N PRO A 34 -3.29 3.89 12.08
CA PRO A 34 -2.59 2.60 12.09
C PRO A 34 -3.10 1.65 11.00
N VAL A 35 -2.19 0.86 10.44
CA VAL A 35 -2.47 -0.15 9.42
C VAL A 35 -1.73 -1.46 9.70
N LYS A 36 -2.25 -2.57 9.17
CA LYS A 36 -1.55 -3.86 9.09
C LYS A 36 -1.29 -4.15 7.62
N ILE A 37 -0.03 -4.40 7.26
CA ILE A 37 0.39 -4.66 5.87
C ILE A 37 1.44 -5.78 5.88
N GLY A 38 1.34 -6.71 4.93
CA GLY A 38 2.37 -7.70 4.65
C GLY A 38 2.69 -7.74 3.17
N ALA A 39 3.98 -7.85 2.83
CA ALA A 39 4.46 -7.78 1.44
C ALA A 39 4.47 -9.12 0.71
N LYS A 40 4.33 -10.24 1.43
CA LYS A 40 4.31 -11.57 0.82
C LYS A 40 2.96 -11.81 0.13
N PRO A 41 2.91 -12.58 -0.96
CA PRO A 41 1.65 -13.07 -1.50
C PRO A 41 0.77 -13.69 -0.41
N ASP A 42 -0.53 -13.48 -0.53
CA ASP A 42 -1.59 -13.86 0.40
C ASP A 42 -1.56 -13.26 1.81
N ALA A 43 -0.56 -12.44 2.12
CA ALA A 43 -0.53 -11.71 3.38
C ALA A 43 -1.75 -10.77 3.49
N LYS A 44 -2.40 -10.79 4.66
CA LYS A 44 -3.56 -9.94 4.93
C LYS A 44 -3.12 -8.49 5.11
N PHE A 45 -3.93 -7.56 4.61
CA PHE A 45 -3.84 -6.15 4.99
C PHE A 45 -5.15 -5.64 5.58
N ARG A 46 -5.04 -4.61 6.44
CA ARG A 46 -6.17 -3.90 7.04
C ARG A 46 -5.78 -2.44 7.28
N ALA A 47 -6.62 -1.53 6.82
CA ALA A 47 -6.41 -0.08 6.96
C ALA A 47 -7.70 0.63 7.38
N PHE A 48 -7.59 1.91 7.73
CA PHE A 48 -8.71 2.80 8.07
C PHE A 48 -9.68 2.19 9.10
N ASN A 49 -9.13 1.72 10.23
CA ASN A 49 -9.88 1.06 11.30
C ASN A 49 -10.73 -0.16 10.83
N GLY A 50 -10.30 -0.83 9.77
CA GLY A 50 -10.98 -2.00 9.23
C GLY A 50 -11.96 -1.73 8.10
N ALA A 51 -12.16 -0.47 7.69
CA ALA A 51 -13.00 -0.13 6.55
C ALA A 51 -12.43 -0.66 5.23
N LEU A 52 -11.10 -0.83 5.15
CA LEU A 52 -10.42 -1.42 4.00
C LEU A 52 -9.63 -2.66 4.44
N SER A 53 -9.82 -3.77 3.73
CA SER A 53 -9.09 -5.00 3.99
C SER A 53 -8.98 -5.87 2.73
N GLY A 54 -8.01 -6.79 2.72
CA GLY A 54 -7.79 -7.69 1.60
C GLY A 54 -6.54 -8.54 1.76
N ARG A 55 -6.05 -9.06 0.64
CA ARG A 55 -4.82 -9.86 0.53
C ARG A 55 -3.87 -9.24 -0.49
N MET A 56 -2.58 -9.31 -0.18
CA MET A 56 -1.51 -8.97 -1.10
C MET A 56 -1.44 -10.02 -2.21
N LEU A 57 -1.46 -9.61 -3.48
CA LEU A 57 -1.38 -10.55 -4.60
C LEU A 57 0.05 -10.64 -5.14
N PHE A 58 0.67 -9.49 -5.44
CA PHE A 58 2.01 -9.42 -5.99
C PHE A 58 2.74 -8.20 -5.42
N THR A 59 4.03 -8.35 -5.16
CA THR A 59 4.92 -7.23 -4.90
C THR A 59 6.13 -7.33 -5.80
N VAL A 60 6.41 -6.26 -6.54
CA VAL A 60 7.61 -6.12 -7.37
C VAL A 60 8.33 -4.86 -6.90
N PRO A 61 9.53 -5.00 -6.30
CA PRO A 61 10.28 -3.86 -5.78
C PRO A 61 10.34 -2.70 -6.77
N ARG A 62 9.97 -1.50 -6.29
CA ARG A 62 10.02 -0.23 -7.05
C ARG A 62 9.08 -0.18 -8.27
N ARG A 63 8.06 -1.05 -8.35
CA ARG A 63 7.16 -1.12 -9.52
C ARG A 63 5.70 -1.42 -9.21
N LEU A 64 5.40 -2.36 -8.32
CA LEU A 64 4.04 -2.86 -8.09
C LEU A 64 3.85 -3.33 -6.65
N ILE A 65 2.70 -2.99 -6.07
CA ILE A 65 2.14 -3.56 -4.84
C ILE A 65 0.69 -3.98 -5.07
#